data_AF-A0A318S8M5-F1
#
_entry.id   AF-A0A318S8M5-F1
#
_cell.length_a   1.000
_cell.length_b   1.000
_cell.length_c   1.000
_cell.angle_alpha   90.00
_cell.angle_beta   90.00
_cell.angle_gamma   90.00
#
_symmetry.space_group_name_H-M   'P 1'
#
loop_
_entity.id
_entity.type
_entity.pdbx_description
1 polymer ?
#
loop_
_entity_poly.entity_id
_entity_poly.type
_entity_poly.pdbx_seq_one_letter_code
_entity_poly.pdbx_strand_id
1 'polypeptide(L)'
;MKLSPAALAILAAVYATWLAVIAWMMTWHWSAPLIVFMLGAVLLHISVLGSPLRALVRRVQVGRGVTPRCAQQLTFAVGFVLVAACTPFAVAAQRQAEARELEARRLERAALARREAVAHAEREAAEAKRAAEQAMAEQLAAEACAQVKQQRQREEVQRQERERREEGQRQERERQEAAKREAEARALEQLRARDDAARVAQRRAEEGPYDSFQAQQMCMTRVAKDFGLERWNEVIEQGSYVELMDRRIRNTTWGNGHMWWWRPKLKNAYTDEVVSVLCRVYDDGRVEVIYDD
;
A
#
# COMPACT_ATOMS: atom_id res chain seq x y z
N MET A 1 92.86 -57.29 -65.95
CA MET A 1 91.80 -56.99 -66.93
C MET A 1 91.09 -55.69 -66.51
N LYS A 2 91.08 -54.65 -67.36
CA LYS A 2 90.37 -53.38 -67.10
C LYS A 2 88.89 -53.56 -67.48
N LEU A 3 87.98 -53.25 -66.56
CA LEU A 3 86.54 -53.22 -66.86
C LEU A 3 86.24 -52.04 -67.77
N SER A 4 85.41 -52.24 -68.79
CA SER A 4 84.96 -51.12 -69.62
C SER A 4 84.14 -50.15 -68.77
N PRO A 5 84.28 -48.84 -68.97
CA PRO A 5 83.52 -47.83 -68.23
C PRO A 5 82.00 -48.05 -68.32
N ALA A 6 81.51 -48.65 -69.42
CA ALA A 6 80.11 -49.06 -69.58
C ALA A 6 79.66 -50.09 -68.53
N ALA A 7 80.49 -51.10 -68.23
CA ALA A 7 80.18 -52.09 -67.20
C ALA A 7 80.14 -51.47 -65.80
N LEU A 8 80.98 -50.46 -65.55
CA LEU A 8 81.04 -49.72 -64.29
C LEU A 8 79.80 -48.83 -64.11
N ALA A 9 79.33 -48.18 -65.17
CA ALA A 9 78.11 -47.38 -65.15
C ALA A 9 76.85 -48.22 -64.90
N ILE A 10 76.74 -49.40 -65.53
CA ILE A 10 75.62 -50.32 -65.31
C ILE A 10 75.62 -50.82 -63.86
N LEU A 11 76.79 -51.14 -63.30
CA LEU A 11 76.92 -51.55 -61.89
C LEU A 11 76.52 -50.43 -60.92
N ALA A 12 76.94 -49.20 -61.17
CA ALA A 12 76.58 -48.05 -60.36
C ALA A 12 75.06 -47.78 -60.41
N ALA A 13 74.45 -47.86 -61.59
CA ALA A 13 73.02 -47.68 -61.76
C ALA A 13 72.21 -48.77 -61.03
N VAL A 14 72.59 -50.05 -61.16
CA VAL A 14 71.92 -51.14 -60.45
C VAL A 14 72.03 -51.00 -58.93
N TYR A 15 73.19 -50.57 -58.42
CA TYR A 15 73.39 -50.35 -56.99
C TYR A 15 72.59 -49.15 -56.48
N ALA A 16 72.54 -48.05 -57.23
CA ALA A 16 71.76 -46.87 -56.89
C ALA A 16 70.24 -47.18 -56.87
N THR A 17 69.74 -47.92 -57.87
CA THR A 17 68.33 -48.34 -57.90
C THR A 17 68.00 -49.28 -56.74
N TRP A 18 68.92 -50.17 -56.36
CA TRP A 18 68.73 -51.05 -55.20
C TRP A 18 68.69 -50.29 -53.87
N LEU A 19 69.60 -49.32 -53.68
CA LEU A 19 69.58 -48.43 -52.52
C LEU A 19 68.30 -47.59 -52.45
N ALA A 20 67.81 -47.09 -53.60
CA ALA A 20 66.57 -46.35 -53.68
C ALA A 20 65.35 -47.21 -53.32
N VAL A 21 65.30 -48.48 -53.76
CA VAL A 21 64.22 -49.42 -53.41
C VAL A 21 64.23 -49.75 -51.92
N ILE A 22 65.41 -49.94 -51.30
CA ILE A 22 65.51 -50.16 -49.85
C ILE A 22 65.09 -48.91 -49.08
N ALA A 23 65.55 -47.73 -49.50
CA ALA A 23 65.14 -46.47 -48.90
C ALA A 23 63.62 -46.27 -48.98
N TRP A 24 63.00 -46.58 -50.13
CA TRP A 24 61.55 -46.55 -50.28
C TRP A 24 60.88 -47.58 -49.36
N MET A 25 61.28 -48.84 -49.35
CA MET A 25 60.65 -49.84 -48.47
C MET A 25 60.72 -49.48 -46.97
N MET A 26 61.80 -48.82 -46.53
CA MET A 26 61.94 -48.29 -45.17
C MET A 26 60.93 -47.17 -44.84
N THR A 27 60.44 -46.42 -45.84
CA THR A 27 59.40 -45.40 -45.63
C THR A 27 57.99 -46.00 -45.44
N TRP A 28 57.73 -47.24 -45.89
CA TRP A 28 56.40 -47.85 -45.83
C TRP A 28 56.22 -48.86 -44.70
N HIS A 29 57.27 -49.54 -44.21
CA HIS A 29 57.16 -50.58 -43.18
C HIS A 29 58.12 -50.30 -42.01
N TRP A 30 57.71 -49.39 -41.13
CA TRP A 30 58.53 -48.88 -40.02
C TRP A 30 58.77 -49.91 -38.91
N SER A 31 57.99 -50.99 -38.86
CA SER A 31 58.01 -51.96 -37.77
C SER A 31 59.02 -53.10 -37.94
N ALA A 32 59.69 -53.25 -39.10
CA ALA A 32 60.62 -54.37 -39.30
C ALA A 32 61.73 -54.12 -40.33
N PRO A 33 62.60 -53.10 -40.14
CA PRO A 33 63.72 -52.82 -41.04
C PRO A 33 64.64 -54.04 -41.22
N LEU A 34 64.83 -54.85 -40.17
CA LEU A 34 65.60 -56.10 -40.21
C LEU A 34 64.96 -57.17 -41.10
N ILE A 35 63.62 -57.32 -41.07
CA ILE A 35 62.92 -58.31 -41.91
C ILE A 35 62.97 -57.86 -43.37
N VAL A 36 62.73 -56.58 -43.66
CA VAL A 36 62.82 -56.03 -45.03
C VAL A 36 64.25 -56.16 -45.58
N PHE A 37 65.28 -55.92 -44.76
CA PHE A 37 66.67 -56.09 -45.17
C PHE A 37 67.04 -57.56 -45.37
N MET A 38 66.59 -58.47 -44.50
CA MET A 38 66.81 -59.92 -44.65
C MET A 38 66.06 -60.48 -45.86
N LEU A 39 64.79 -60.14 -46.06
CA LEU A 39 64.01 -60.55 -47.23
C LEU A 39 64.59 -59.96 -48.51
N GLY A 40 65.01 -58.69 -48.49
CA GLY A 40 65.69 -58.03 -49.61
C GLY A 40 67.03 -58.69 -49.95
N ALA A 41 67.83 -59.05 -48.95
CA ALA A 41 69.09 -59.78 -49.13
C ALA A 41 68.88 -61.22 -49.64
N VAL A 42 67.85 -61.92 -49.18
CA VAL A 42 67.46 -63.26 -49.62
C VAL A 42 66.90 -63.23 -51.05
N LEU A 43 65.98 -62.31 -51.35
CA LEU A 43 65.45 -62.09 -52.71
C LEU A 43 66.56 -61.70 -53.68
N LEU A 44 67.55 -60.92 -53.25
CA LEU A 44 68.73 -60.61 -54.05
C LEU A 44 69.65 -61.85 -54.24
N HIS A 45 69.75 -62.74 -53.24
CA HIS A 45 70.49 -64.01 -53.39
C HIS A 45 69.81 -65.01 -54.32
N ILE A 46 68.48 -64.97 -54.43
CA ILE A 46 67.70 -65.92 -55.23
C ILE A 46 67.42 -65.38 -56.64
N SER A 47 67.26 -64.06 -56.81
CA SER A 47 66.93 -63.45 -58.11
C SER A 47 68.11 -63.41 -59.10
N VAL A 48 67.78 -63.49 -60.39
CA VAL A 48 68.72 -63.40 -61.54
C VAL A 48 69.45 -62.05 -61.59
N LEU A 49 68.81 -60.99 -61.08
CA LEU A 49 69.35 -59.64 -60.91
C LEU A 49 70.37 -59.51 -59.78
N GLY A 50 70.53 -60.53 -58.92
CA GLY A 50 71.60 -60.61 -57.91
C GLY A 50 72.93 -61.15 -58.43
N SER A 51 73.00 -61.53 -59.70
CA SER A 51 74.23 -61.93 -60.38
C SER A 51 75.35 -60.87 -60.39
N PRO A 52 75.10 -59.55 -60.50
CA PRO A 52 76.15 -58.54 -60.49
C PRO A 52 76.74 -58.37 -59.08
N LEU A 53 75.91 -58.48 -58.03
CA LEU A 53 76.38 -58.38 -56.64
C LEU A 53 77.17 -59.63 -56.23
N ARG A 54 76.73 -60.83 -56.66
CA ARG A 54 77.51 -62.06 -56.55
C ARG A 54 78.82 -62.00 -57.34
N ALA A 55 78.80 -61.39 -58.53
CA ALA A 55 80.00 -61.17 -59.34
C ALA A 55 80.95 -60.13 -58.72
N LEU A 56 80.42 -59.09 -58.07
CA LEU A 56 81.21 -58.09 -57.36
C LEU A 56 81.85 -58.70 -56.09
N VAL A 57 81.08 -59.48 -55.32
CA VAL A 57 81.58 -60.23 -54.17
C VAL A 57 82.64 -61.25 -54.61
N ARG A 58 82.42 -62.02 -55.68
CA ARG A 58 83.45 -62.90 -56.26
C ARG A 58 84.68 -62.13 -56.74
N ARG A 59 84.51 -60.94 -57.32
CA ARG A 59 85.65 -60.12 -57.78
C ARG A 59 86.44 -59.51 -56.62
N VAL A 60 85.78 -59.13 -55.52
CA VAL A 60 86.46 -58.70 -54.28
C VAL A 60 87.14 -59.90 -53.61
N GLN A 61 86.53 -61.09 -53.62
CA GLN A 61 87.14 -62.34 -53.16
C GLN A 61 88.41 -62.68 -53.95
N VAL A 62 88.35 -62.63 -55.30
CA VAL A 62 89.47 -62.99 -56.19
C VAL A 62 90.54 -61.89 -56.24
N GLY A 63 90.15 -60.61 -56.15
CA GLY A 63 91.07 -59.48 -56.26
C GLY A 63 91.80 -59.12 -54.96
N ARG A 64 91.31 -59.55 -53.79
CA ARG A 64 91.94 -59.28 -52.48
C ARG A 64 92.17 -60.52 -51.61
N GLY A 65 91.95 -61.74 -52.14
CA GLY A 65 92.15 -62.99 -51.39
C GLY A 65 91.21 -63.15 -50.18
N VAL A 66 90.04 -62.51 -50.21
CA VAL A 66 89.11 -62.50 -49.08
C VAL A 66 88.24 -63.74 -49.13
N THR A 67 88.18 -64.51 -48.04
CA THR A 67 87.36 -65.73 -47.97
C THR A 67 85.86 -65.41 -48.04
N PRO A 68 85.01 -66.32 -48.55
CA PRO A 68 83.57 -66.07 -48.71
C PRO A 68 82.84 -65.68 -47.41
N ARG A 69 83.30 -66.19 -46.26
CA ARG A 69 82.82 -65.75 -44.95
C ARG A 69 83.09 -64.27 -44.67
N CYS A 70 84.28 -63.76 -44.98
CA CYS A 70 84.63 -62.35 -44.77
C CYS A 70 83.81 -61.39 -45.64
N ALA A 71 83.51 -61.76 -46.89
CA ALA A 71 82.69 -60.92 -47.76
C ALA A 71 81.22 -60.85 -47.31
N GLN A 72 80.68 -61.96 -46.80
CA GLN A 72 79.36 -61.97 -46.15
C GLN A 72 79.37 -61.10 -44.89
N GLN A 73 80.37 -61.27 -44.02
CA GLN A 73 80.52 -60.45 -42.80
C GLN A 73 80.62 -58.95 -43.11
N LEU A 74 81.34 -58.55 -44.17
CA LEU A 74 81.41 -57.16 -44.62
C LEU A 74 80.05 -56.63 -45.09
N THR A 75 79.28 -57.43 -45.83
CA THR A 75 77.95 -57.01 -46.31
C THR A 75 76.97 -56.86 -45.14
N PHE A 76 77.01 -57.79 -44.18
CA PHE A 76 76.24 -57.67 -42.94
C PHE A 76 76.68 -56.49 -42.08
N ALA A 77 77.99 -56.24 -41.95
CA ALA A 77 78.51 -55.10 -41.19
C ALA A 77 78.08 -53.76 -41.81
N VAL A 78 78.16 -53.62 -43.14
CA VAL A 78 77.72 -52.39 -43.82
C VAL A 78 76.21 -52.22 -43.71
N GLY A 79 75.43 -53.28 -43.89
CA GLY A 79 73.97 -53.25 -43.69
C GLY A 79 73.58 -52.89 -42.26
N PHE A 80 74.27 -53.45 -41.28
CA PHE A 80 74.06 -53.15 -39.86
C PHE A 80 74.42 -51.71 -39.53
N VAL A 81 75.54 -51.19 -40.04
CA VAL A 81 75.94 -49.78 -39.85
C VAL A 81 74.91 -48.83 -40.47
N LEU A 82 74.38 -49.14 -41.65
CA LEU A 82 73.33 -48.34 -42.29
C LEU A 82 72.02 -48.34 -41.48
N VAL A 83 71.57 -49.50 -41.00
CA VAL A 83 70.38 -49.59 -40.13
C VAL A 83 70.62 -48.89 -38.80
N ALA A 84 71.76 -49.10 -38.15
CA ALA A 84 72.13 -48.46 -36.89
C ALA A 84 72.23 -46.93 -37.03
N ALA A 85 72.70 -46.42 -38.17
CA ALA A 85 72.76 -44.99 -38.45
C ALA A 85 71.39 -44.37 -38.75
N CYS A 86 70.47 -45.11 -39.40
CA CYS A 86 69.14 -44.60 -39.75
C CYS A 86 68.09 -44.74 -38.63
N THR A 87 68.28 -45.69 -37.71
CA THR A 87 67.40 -45.90 -36.54
C THR A 87 67.20 -44.64 -35.67
N PRO A 88 68.24 -43.87 -35.28
CA PRO A 88 68.05 -42.68 -34.46
C PRO A 88 67.24 -41.58 -35.17
N PHE A 89 67.29 -41.49 -36.51
CA PHE A 89 66.46 -40.54 -37.26
C PHE A 89 64.98 -40.92 -37.26
N ALA A 90 64.67 -42.22 -37.41
CA ALA A 90 63.29 -42.70 -37.31
C ALA A 90 62.72 -42.50 -35.90
N VAL A 91 63.52 -42.79 -34.86
CA VAL A 91 63.12 -42.56 -33.46
C VAL A 91 62.98 -41.06 -33.16
N ALA A 92 63.86 -40.21 -33.69
CA ALA A 92 63.74 -38.76 -33.53
C ALA A 92 62.47 -38.21 -34.21
N ALA A 93 62.15 -38.69 -35.42
CA ALA A 93 60.93 -38.31 -36.14
C ALA A 93 59.67 -38.75 -35.39
N GLN A 94 59.66 -39.97 -34.84
CA GLN A 94 58.55 -40.47 -34.03
C GLN A 94 58.36 -39.62 -32.76
N ARG A 95 59.44 -39.30 -32.03
CA ARG A 95 59.37 -38.44 -30.84
C ARG A 95 58.88 -37.03 -31.17
N GLN A 96 59.24 -36.48 -32.33
CA GLN A 96 58.71 -35.18 -32.78
C GLN A 96 57.21 -35.24 -33.09
N ALA A 97 56.74 -36.34 -33.69
CA ALA A 97 55.31 -36.54 -33.94
C ALA A 97 54.52 -36.67 -32.63
N GLU A 98 55.02 -37.47 -31.68
CA GLU A 98 54.42 -37.61 -30.34
C GLU A 98 54.43 -36.29 -29.57
N ALA A 99 55.50 -35.49 -29.66
CA ALA A 99 55.56 -34.18 -29.03
C ALA A 99 54.53 -33.20 -29.61
N ARG A 100 54.36 -33.17 -30.93
CA ARG A 100 53.34 -32.33 -31.60
C ARG A 100 51.92 -32.75 -31.23
N GLU A 101 51.67 -34.06 -31.11
CA GLU A 101 50.37 -34.56 -30.68
C GLU A 101 50.07 -34.18 -29.22
N LEU A 102 51.06 -34.27 -28.34
CA LEU A 102 50.93 -33.82 -26.94
C LEU A 102 50.71 -32.30 -26.84
N GLU A 103 51.40 -31.50 -27.66
CA GLU A 103 51.19 -30.05 -27.74
C GLU A 103 49.79 -29.71 -28.25
N ALA A 104 49.32 -30.39 -29.29
CA ALA A 104 47.96 -30.22 -29.80
C ALA A 104 46.91 -30.54 -28.73
N ARG A 105 47.04 -31.66 -28.01
CA ARG A 105 46.14 -32.03 -26.90
C ARG A 105 46.18 -31.01 -25.75
N ARG A 106 47.35 -30.42 -25.45
CA ARG A 106 47.47 -29.35 -24.45
C ARG A 106 46.73 -28.09 -24.88
N LEU A 107 46.86 -27.71 -26.15
CA LEU A 107 46.15 -26.56 -26.72
C LEU A 107 44.63 -26.78 -26.75
N GLU A 108 44.17 -27.99 -27.10
CA GLU A 108 42.75 -28.35 -27.05
C GLU A 108 42.18 -28.26 -25.64
N ARG A 109 42.87 -28.82 -24.63
CA ARG A 109 42.44 -28.72 -23.23
C ARG A 109 42.43 -27.28 -22.74
N ALA A 110 43.43 -26.48 -23.10
CA ALA A 110 43.47 -25.07 -22.75
C ALA A 110 42.32 -24.28 -23.41
N ALA A 111 41.98 -24.60 -24.66
CA ALA A 111 40.85 -24.00 -25.36
C ALA A 111 39.51 -24.39 -24.73
N LEU A 112 39.34 -25.67 -24.35
CA LEU A 112 38.15 -26.15 -23.63
C LEU A 112 38.01 -25.46 -22.28
N ALA A 113 39.07 -25.41 -21.48
CA ALA A 113 39.05 -24.72 -20.18
C ALA A 113 38.71 -23.23 -20.32
N ARG A 114 39.20 -22.56 -21.36
CA ARG A 114 38.80 -21.16 -21.65
C ARG A 114 37.32 -21.04 -22.01
N ARG A 115 36.77 -21.95 -22.82
CA ARG A 115 35.34 -21.96 -23.16
C ARG A 115 34.47 -22.19 -21.94
N GLU A 116 34.86 -23.12 -21.07
CA GLU A 116 34.17 -23.40 -19.81
C GLU A 116 34.24 -22.19 -18.87
N ALA A 117 35.40 -21.54 -18.75
CA ALA A 117 35.54 -20.33 -17.94
C ALA A 117 34.67 -19.17 -18.46
N VAL A 118 34.60 -18.97 -19.78
CA VAL A 118 33.72 -17.96 -20.39
C VAL A 118 32.25 -18.31 -20.13
N ALA A 119 31.84 -19.57 -20.34
CA ALA A 119 30.48 -20.01 -20.09
C ALA A 119 30.09 -19.88 -18.60
N HIS A 120 31.03 -20.13 -17.68
CA HIS A 120 30.82 -19.93 -16.25
C HIS A 120 30.64 -18.44 -15.91
N ALA A 121 31.54 -17.58 -16.41
CA ALA A 121 31.46 -16.13 -16.21
C ALA A 121 30.16 -15.54 -16.80
N GLU A 122 29.68 -16.05 -17.94
CA GLU A 122 28.40 -15.64 -18.52
C GLU A 122 27.22 -16.05 -17.64
N ARG A 123 27.25 -17.24 -17.02
CA ARG A 123 26.22 -17.67 -16.07
C ARG A 123 26.22 -16.82 -14.81
N GLU A 124 27.39 -16.56 -14.23
CA GLU A 124 27.54 -15.68 -13.07
C GLU A 124 27.04 -14.25 -13.39
N ALA A 125 27.37 -13.72 -14.57
CA ALA A 125 26.89 -12.42 -15.00
C ALA A 125 25.37 -12.40 -15.24
N ALA A 126 24.79 -13.48 -15.77
CA ALA A 126 23.34 -13.61 -15.94
C ALA A 126 22.61 -13.74 -14.60
N GLU A 127 23.15 -14.50 -13.65
CA GLU A 127 22.63 -14.63 -12.29
C GLU A 127 22.71 -13.30 -11.52
N ALA A 128 23.83 -12.58 -11.63
CA ALA A 128 23.97 -11.25 -11.05
C ALA A 128 22.96 -10.24 -11.63
N LYS A 129 22.70 -10.29 -12.94
CA LYS A 129 21.65 -9.46 -13.58
C LYS A 129 20.26 -9.81 -13.05
N ARG A 130 19.91 -11.10 -12.95
CA ARG A 130 18.62 -11.54 -12.40
C ARG A 130 18.46 -11.14 -10.94
N ALA A 131 19.51 -11.27 -10.13
CA ALA A 131 19.50 -10.84 -8.74
C ALA A 131 19.32 -9.31 -8.62
N ALA A 132 19.98 -8.53 -9.48
CA ALA A 132 19.80 -7.07 -9.52
C ALA A 132 18.38 -6.67 -9.95
N GLU A 133 17.82 -7.34 -10.96
CA GLU A 133 16.43 -7.13 -11.40
C GLU A 133 15.42 -7.48 -10.29
N GLN A 134 15.63 -8.58 -9.57
CA GLN A 134 14.82 -8.96 -8.42
C GLN A 134 14.92 -7.93 -7.29
N ALA A 135 16.13 -7.47 -6.96
CA ALA A 135 16.34 -6.45 -5.94
C ALA A 135 15.66 -5.12 -6.32
N MET A 136 15.72 -4.70 -7.59
CA MET A 136 14.99 -3.53 -8.08
C MET A 136 13.47 -3.74 -8.02
N ALA A 137 12.97 -4.92 -8.38
CA ALA A 137 11.54 -5.24 -8.30
C ALA A 137 11.04 -5.22 -6.84
N GLU A 138 11.82 -5.75 -5.90
CA GLU A 138 11.52 -5.72 -4.47
C GLU A 138 11.51 -4.28 -3.93
N GLN A 139 12.47 -3.45 -4.34
CA GLN A 139 12.49 -2.03 -3.98
C GLN A 139 11.24 -1.30 -4.50
N LEU A 140 10.89 -1.49 -5.78
CA LEU A 140 9.68 -0.89 -6.37
C LEU A 140 8.40 -1.37 -5.67
N ALA A 141 8.33 -2.65 -5.31
CA ALA A 141 7.20 -3.19 -4.56
C ALA A 141 7.12 -2.60 -3.13
N ALA A 142 8.26 -2.42 -2.46
CA ALA A 142 8.33 -1.80 -1.14
C ALA A 142 7.94 -0.30 -1.19
N GLU A 143 8.40 0.44 -2.20
CA GLU A 143 8.02 1.83 -2.43
C GLU A 143 6.53 1.97 -2.73
N ALA A 144 5.96 1.10 -3.58
CA ALA A 144 4.52 1.08 -3.84
C ALA A 144 3.72 0.79 -2.56
N CYS A 145 4.16 -0.17 -1.74
CA CYS A 145 3.54 -0.46 -0.45
C CYS A 145 3.60 0.75 0.51
N ALA A 146 4.74 1.46 0.54
CA ALA A 146 4.92 2.66 1.35
C ALA A 146 4.00 3.79 0.89
N GLN A 147 3.85 4.00 -0.42
CA GLN A 147 2.91 5.00 -0.97
C GLN A 147 1.46 4.69 -0.59
N VAL A 148 1.02 3.42 -0.71
CA VAL A 148 -0.33 3.02 -0.33
C VAL A 148 -0.57 3.22 1.18
N LYS A 149 0.41 2.90 2.04
CA LYS A 149 0.31 3.16 3.49
C LYS A 149 0.20 4.66 3.81
N GLN A 150 1.01 5.50 3.16
CA GLN A 150 0.92 6.95 3.32
C GLN A 150 -0.42 7.50 2.82
N GLN A 151 -0.94 6.99 1.71
CA GLN A 151 -2.23 7.42 1.19
C GLN A 151 -3.37 7.06 2.14
N ARG A 152 -3.39 5.82 2.68
CA ARG A 152 -4.38 5.43 3.69
C ARG A 152 -4.29 6.29 4.96
N GLN A 153 -3.09 6.60 5.44
CA GLN A 153 -2.93 7.52 6.57
C GLN A 153 -3.47 8.92 6.25
N ARG A 154 -3.24 9.45 5.05
CA ARG A 154 -3.79 10.75 4.64
C ARG A 154 -5.31 10.73 4.55
N GLU A 155 -5.89 9.66 4.01
CA GLU A 155 -7.35 9.47 3.93
C GLU A 155 -7.98 9.37 5.32
N GLU A 156 -7.33 8.64 6.24
CA GLU A 156 -7.80 8.50 7.63
C GLU A 156 -7.71 9.82 8.40
N VAL A 157 -6.61 10.58 8.25
CA VAL A 157 -6.48 11.92 8.82
C VAL A 157 -7.51 12.89 8.24
N GLN A 158 -7.72 12.89 6.91
CA GLN A 158 -8.75 13.73 6.29
C GLN A 158 -10.15 13.37 6.77
N ARG A 159 -10.44 12.08 6.97
CA ARG A 159 -11.72 11.63 7.48
C ARG A 159 -11.94 12.10 8.92
N GLN A 160 -10.97 11.93 9.80
CA GLN A 160 -11.04 12.43 11.18
C GLN A 160 -11.19 13.96 11.23
N GLU A 161 -10.52 14.68 10.34
CA GLU A 161 -10.64 16.14 10.27
C GLU A 161 -12.03 16.59 9.80
N ARG A 162 -12.63 15.86 8.83
CA ARG A 162 -14.02 16.09 8.42
C ARG A 162 -15.00 15.79 9.55
N GLU A 163 -14.85 14.66 10.23
CA GLU A 163 -15.70 14.28 11.38
C GLU A 163 -15.61 15.33 12.49
N ARG A 164 -14.41 15.84 12.82
CA ARG A 164 -14.24 16.95 13.79
C ARG A 164 -14.89 18.25 13.34
N ARG A 165 -14.80 18.61 12.05
CA ARG A 165 -15.45 19.82 11.51
C ARG A 165 -16.96 19.69 11.54
N GLU A 166 -17.50 18.52 11.23
CA GLU A 166 -18.94 18.24 11.30
C GLU A 166 -19.45 18.28 12.75
N GLU A 167 -18.74 17.68 13.71
CA GLU A 167 -19.06 17.79 15.14
C GLU A 167 -18.97 19.24 15.63
N GLY A 168 -17.94 19.98 15.24
CA GLY A 168 -17.81 21.41 15.57
C GLY A 168 -18.98 22.24 15.04
N GLN A 169 -19.37 22.01 13.79
CA GLN A 169 -20.54 22.68 13.19
C GLN A 169 -21.86 22.28 13.85
N ARG A 170 -22.02 21.02 14.26
CA ARG A 170 -23.21 20.57 15.01
C ARG A 170 -23.28 21.24 16.37
N GLN A 171 -22.18 21.25 17.13
CA GLN A 171 -22.13 21.93 18.44
C GLN A 171 -22.38 23.44 18.31
N GLU A 172 -21.87 24.08 17.26
CA GLU A 172 -22.10 25.51 17.03
C GLU A 172 -23.58 25.79 16.68
N ARG A 173 -24.21 24.93 15.86
CA ARG A 173 -25.66 25.00 15.59
C ARG A 173 -26.49 24.77 16.85
N GLU A 174 -26.16 23.76 17.65
CA GLU A 174 -26.85 23.50 18.94
C GLU A 174 -26.72 24.68 19.89
N ARG A 175 -25.55 25.32 20.00
CA ARG A 175 -25.35 26.53 20.80
C ARG A 175 -26.17 27.71 20.27
N GLN A 176 -26.22 27.90 18.95
CA GLN A 176 -27.04 28.97 18.34
C GLN A 176 -28.53 28.73 18.54
N GLU A 177 -29.01 27.49 18.40
CA GLU A 177 -30.41 27.14 18.66
C GLU A 177 -30.77 27.29 20.14
N ALA A 178 -29.90 26.89 21.06
CA ALA A 178 -30.09 27.11 22.49
C ALA A 178 -30.16 28.62 22.83
N ALA A 179 -29.24 29.42 22.28
CA ALA A 179 -29.25 30.88 22.47
C ALA A 179 -30.51 31.54 21.88
N LYS A 180 -31.00 31.07 20.73
CA LYS A 180 -32.27 31.54 20.15
C LYS A 180 -33.46 31.21 21.04
N ARG A 181 -33.54 29.98 21.57
CA ARG A 181 -34.61 29.58 22.51
C ARG A 181 -34.59 30.41 23.79
N GLU A 182 -33.41 30.71 24.33
CA GLU A 182 -33.30 31.61 25.50
C GLU A 182 -33.74 33.04 25.18
N ALA A 183 -33.37 33.57 24.01
CA ALA A 183 -33.79 34.91 23.59
C ALA A 183 -35.32 34.98 23.36
N GLU A 184 -35.90 33.95 22.73
CA GLU A 184 -37.35 33.83 22.53
C GLU A 184 -38.09 33.70 23.87
N ALA A 185 -37.57 32.91 24.82
CA ALA A 185 -38.13 32.78 26.16
C ALA A 185 -38.13 34.13 26.91
N ARG A 186 -37.02 34.87 26.87
CA ARG A 186 -36.94 36.21 27.49
C ARG A 186 -37.88 37.21 26.83
N ALA A 187 -38.06 37.16 25.50
CA ALA A 187 -38.99 38.02 24.78
C ALA A 187 -40.45 37.71 25.19
N LEU A 188 -40.80 36.43 25.34
CA LEU A 188 -42.11 35.98 25.80
C LEU A 188 -42.39 36.39 27.26
N GLU A 189 -41.40 36.31 28.14
CA GLU A 189 -41.52 36.79 29.52
C GLU A 189 -41.76 38.30 29.58
N GLN A 190 -41.07 39.09 28.76
CA GLN A 190 -41.29 40.54 28.67
C GLN A 190 -42.68 40.90 28.12
N LEU A 191 -43.19 40.13 27.15
CA LEU A 191 -44.56 40.30 26.64
C LEU A 191 -45.60 39.97 27.70
N ARG A 192 -45.46 38.85 28.41
CA ARG A 192 -46.37 38.48 29.52
C ARG A 192 -46.37 39.53 30.63
N ALA A 193 -45.20 40.04 31.02
CA ALA A 193 -45.10 41.08 32.03
C ALA A 193 -45.79 42.40 31.61
N ARG A 194 -45.77 42.75 30.31
CA ARG A 194 -46.49 43.92 29.79
C ARG A 194 -48.01 43.71 29.78
N ASP A 195 -48.48 42.54 29.36
CA ASP A 195 -49.91 42.22 29.34
C ASP A 195 -50.50 42.13 30.76
N ASP A 196 -49.75 41.57 31.71
CA ASP A 196 -50.15 41.51 33.12
C ASP A 196 -50.19 42.93 33.73
N ALA A 197 -49.22 43.78 33.43
CA ALA A 197 -49.24 45.19 33.87
C ALA A 197 -50.44 45.97 33.27
N ALA A 198 -50.78 45.74 32.00
CA ALA A 198 -51.93 46.36 31.35
C ALA A 198 -53.27 45.89 31.96
N ARG A 199 -53.40 44.59 32.26
CA ARG A 199 -54.58 44.03 32.93
C ARG A 199 -54.76 44.54 34.36
N VAL A 200 -53.67 44.72 35.11
CA VAL A 200 -53.73 45.29 36.47
C VAL A 200 -54.12 46.76 36.45
N ALA A 201 -53.63 47.53 35.47
CA ALA A 201 -54.04 48.93 35.30
C ALA A 201 -55.52 49.06 34.93
N GLN A 202 -56.03 48.16 34.09
CA GLN A 202 -57.44 48.16 33.69
C GLN A 202 -58.37 47.84 34.88
N ARG A 203 -58.08 46.81 35.68
CA ARG A 203 -58.90 46.48 36.87
C ARG A 203 -58.96 47.60 37.91
N ARG A 204 -57.90 48.40 38.05
CA ARG A 204 -57.89 49.54 38.98
C ARG A 204 -58.68 50.76 38.50
N ALA A 205 -58.91 50.91 37.19
CA ALA A 205 -59.75 51.98 36.65
C ALA A 205 -61.26 51.66 36.77
N GLU A 206 -61.55 50.45 37.20
CA GLU A 206 -62.82 49.77 37.07
C GLU A 206 -63.48 49.55 38.46
N GLU A 207 -62.68 49.51 39.53
CA GLU A 207 -63.11 49.55 40.93
C GLU A 207 -63.20 51.03 41.39
N GLY A 208 -64.42 51.50 41.71
CA GLY A 208 -64.65 52.85 42.25
C GLY A 208 -63.95 53.08 43.61
N PRO A 209 -64.01 54.30 44.18
CA PRO A 209 -63.24 54.65 45.39
C PRO A 209 -63.64 53.87 46.66
N TYR A 210 -64.80 53.21 46.63
CA TYR A 210 -65.33 52.46 47.75
C TYR A 210 -65.55 50.98 47.38
N ASP A 211 -65.07 50.10 48.25
CA ASP A 211 -65.45 48.69 48.17
C ASP A 211 -66.92 48.47 48.59
N SER A 212 -67.47 47.29 48.30
CA SER A 212 -68.87 46.99 48.60
C SER A 212 -69.21 47.04 50.10
N PHE A 213 -68.25 46.79 50.97
CA PHE A 213 -68.44 46.81 52.42
C PHE A 213 -68.48 48.24 52.96
N GLN A 214 -67.58 49.10 52.47
CA GLN A 214 -67.57 50.53 52.76
C GLN A 214 -68.90 51.18 52.33
N ALA A 215 -69.38 50.88 51.12
CA ALA A 215 -70.64 51.41 50.63
C ALA A 215 -71.86 50.92 51.47
N GLN A 216 -71.85 49.66 51.93
CA GLN A 216 -72.87 49.16 52.88
C GLN A 216 -72.87 49.93 54.20
N GLN A 217 -71.70 50.14 54.80
CA GLN A 217 -71.59 50.89 56.05
C GLN A 217 -72.12 52.32 55.91
N MET A 218 -71.81 52.98 54.79
CA MET A 218 -72.30 54.33 54.50
C MET A 218 -73.83 54.39 54.42
N CYS A 219 -74.46 53.41 53.75
CA CYS A 219 -75.91 53.24 53.73
C CYS A 219 -76.51 53.03 55.13
N MET A 220 -76.00 52.05 55.89
CA MET A 220 -76.51 51.74 57.23
C MET A 220 -76.35 52.92 58.19
N THR A 221 -75.25 53.66 58.08
CA THR A 221 -75.02 54.88 58.86
C THR A 221 -76.06 55.96 58.55
N ARG A 222 -76.40 56.14 57.26
CA ARG A 222 -77.41 57.11 56.86
C ARG A 222 -78.80 56.71 57.38
N VAL A 223 -79.17 55.45 57.28
CA VAL A 223 -80.43 54.91 57.80
C VAL A 223 -80.52 55.00 59.32
N ALA A 224 -79.46 54.66 60.04
CA ALA A 224 -79.38 54.84 61.49
C ALA A 224 -79.69 56.29 61.90
N LYS A 225 -79.07 57.25 61.20
CA LYS A 225 -79.31 58.67 61.45
C LYS A 225 -80.77 59.07 61.20
N ASP A 226 -81.39 58.55 60.15
CA ASP A 226 -82.81 58.84 59.84
C ASP A 226 -83.76 58.22 60.88
N PHE A 227 -83.37 57.12 61.53
CA PHE A 227 -84.05 56.56 62.71
C PHE A 227 -83.71 57.23 64.05
N GLY A 228 -82.81 58.23 64.07
CA GLY A 228 -82.36 58.88 65.31
C GLY A 228 -81.43 58.02 66.18
N LEU A 229 -80.79 57.01 65.60
CA LEU A 229 -79.81 56.13 66.26
C LEU A 229 -78.40 56.74 66.20
N GLU A 230 -77.59 56.48 67.22
CA GLU A 230 -76.22 57.05 67.28
C GLU A 230 -75.23 56.26 66.41
N ARG A 231 -75.49 54.98 66.16
CA ARG A 231 -74.54 54.09 65.50
C ARG A 231 -75.22 53.19 64.46
N TRP A 232 -74.52 52.95 63.36
CA TRP A 232 -75.02 52.13 62.26
C TRP A 232 -75.25 50.66 62.63
N ASN A 233 -74.53 50.15 63.63
CA ASN A 233 -74.66 48.78 64.11
C ASN A 233 -75.94 48.53 64.94
N GLU A 234 -76.70 49.59 65.24
CA GLU A 234 -78.04 49.51 65.83
C GLU A 234 -79.12 49.29 64.76
N VAL A 235 -78.74 49.29 63.47
CA VAL A 235 -79.58 48.86 62.36
C VAL A 235 -79.20 47.43 62.01
N ILE A 236 -80.15 46.51 62.13
CA ILE A 236 -79.94 45.08 61.88
C ILE A 236 -80.50 44.74 60.50
N GLU A 237 -79.66 44.16 59.64
CA GLU A 237 -80.11 43.60 58.37
C GLU A 237 -80.95 42.34 58.63
N GLN A 238 -82.21 42.33 58.17
CA GLN A 238 -83.15 41.20 58.34
C GLN A 238 -83.36 40.40 57.05
N GLY A 239 -82.34 40.40 56.21
CA GLY A 239 -82.30 39.73 54.91
C GLY A 239 -82.22 40.73 53.77
N SER A 240 -81.23 40.54 52.91
CA SER A 240 -81.14 41.22 51.63
C SER A 240 -81.85 40.41 50.54
N TYR A 241 -82.76 41.03 49.80
CA TYR A 241 -83.07 40.57 48.46
C TYR A 241 -82.34 41.49 47.49
N VAL A 242 -81.25 41.01 46.88
CA VAL A 242 -80.59 41.71 45.79
C VAL A 242 -81.46 41.52 44.56
N GLU A 243 -82.53 42.32 44.45
CA GLU A 243 -83.40 42.29 43.28
C GLU A 243 -82.66 42.93 42.11
N LEU A 244 -82.14 42.08 41.23
CA LEU A 244 -81.53 42.44 39.96
C LEU A 244 -82.56 43.11 39.04
N MET A 245 -82.70 44.42 39.14
CA MET A 245 -83.32 45.20 38.08
C MET A 245 -82.37 45.36 36.89
N ASP A 246 -82.74 44.60 35.88
CA ASP A 246 -82.46 44.70 34.45
C ASP A 246 -81.44 43.74 33.84
N ARG A 247 -81.97 43.00 32.86
CA ARG A 247 -81.38 41.87 32.17
C ARG A 247 -80.42 42.40 31.11
N ARG A 248 -79.16 42.64 31.48
CA ARG A 248 -78.01 42.52 30.55
C ARG A 248 -76.71 42.45 31.34
N ILE A 249 -76.02 41.32 31.14
CA ILE A 249 -74.63 41.03 31.46
C ILE A 249 -74.38 40.54 32.90
N ARG A 250 -74.09 39.24 32.94
CA ARG A 250 -73.47 38.47 34.02
C ARG A 250 -72.33 39.26 34.69
N ASN A 251 -72.29 39.15 36.02
CA ASN A 251 -71.15 39.51 36.86
C ASN A 251 -70.78 40.99 36.79
N THR A 252 -71.67 41.86 37.27
CA THR A 252 -71.35 43.26 37.51
C THR A 252 -71.59 43.68 38.98
N THR A 253 -70.64 43.42 39.88
CA THR A 253 -70.23 44.35 40.97
C THR A 253 -69.75 45.70 40.40
N TRP A 254 -70.58 46.37 39.62
CA TRP A 254 -70.16 47.54 38.87
C TRP A 254 -71.30 48.54 38.88
N GLY A 255 -71.09 49.63 39.61
CA GLY A 255 -71.82 50.85 39.38
C GLY A 255 -71.64 51.27 37.92
N ASN A 256 -72.69 51.82 37.32
CA ASN A 256 -72.52 52.63 36.12
C ASN A 256 -71.61 53.82 36.47
N GLY A 257 -70.30 53.65 36.31
CA GLY A 257 -69.26 54.66 36.45
C GLY A 257 -69.04 55.25 37.83
N HIS A 258 -70.07 55.53 38.63
CA HIS A 258 -69.96 56.42 39.79
C HIS A 258 -70.98 56.18 40.91
N MET A 259 -71.60 54.99 40.97
CA MET A 259 -72.68 54.74 41.92
C MET A 259 -72.87 53.28 42.30
N TRP A 260 -72.76 52.97 43.59
CA TRP A 260 -73.09 51.68 44.20
C TRP A 260 -74.55 51.65 44.66
N TRP A 261 -75.20 50.49 44.53
CA TRP A 261 -76.64 50.32 44.82
C TRP A 261 -76.88 49.09 45.68
N TRP A 262 -77.76 49.22 46.68
CA TRP A 262 -78.11 48.12 47.58
C TRP A 262 -79.51 48.31 48.12
N ARG A 263 -80.34 47.26 48.11
CA ARG A 263 -81.73 47.32 48.56
C ARG A 263 -82.00 46.41 49.77
N PRO A 264 -81.51 46.76 50.98
CA PRO A 264 -81.71 45.92 52.15
C PRO A 264 -83.09 46.08 52.79
N LYS A 265 -83.51 45.06 53.55
CA LYS A 265 -84.50 45.22 54.61
C LYS A 265 -83.79 45.44 55.93
N LEU A 266 -84.05 46.59 56.54
CA LEU A 266 -83.36 47.05 57.73
C LEU A 266 -84.36 47.14 58.88
N LYS A 267 -83.94 46.69 60.06
CA LYS A 267 -84.71 46.76 61.29
C LYS A 267 -83.96 47.61 62.30
N ASN A 268 -84.64 48.52 62.96
CA ASN A 268 -84.08 49.21 64.12
C ASN A 268 -83.99 48.23 65.30
N ALA A 269 -82.83 48.11 65.94
CA ALA A 269 -82.59 47.14 67.01
C ALA A 269 -83.52 47.30 68.23
N TYR A 270 -84.08 48.49 68.45
CA TYR A 270 -84.91 48.82 69.60
C TYR A 270 -86.41 48.73 69.33
N THR A 271 -86.81 48.53 68.07
CA THR A 271 -88.22 48.49 67.65
C THR A 271 -88.50 47.28 66.75
N ASP A 272 -89.75 46.84 66.67
CA ASP A 272 -90.14 45.79 65.72
C ASP A 272 -90.40 46.31 64.29
N GLU A 273 -90.11 47.58 64.03
CA GLU A 273 -90.26 48.21 62.71
C GLU A 273 -89.17 47.73 61.73
N VAL A 274 -89.61 47.22 60.58
CA VAL A 274 -88.76 46.78 59.47
C VAL A 274 -89.10 47.62 58.25
N VAL A 275 -88.09 48.25 57.66
CA VAL A 275 -88.22 49.06 56.45
C VAL A 275 -87.48 48.43 55.28
N SER A 276 -88.05 48.55 54.09
CA SER A 276 -87.34 48.28 52.84
C SER A 276 -86.70 49.57 52.35
N VAL A 277 -85.41 49.52 52.05
CA VAL A 277 -84.63 50.71 51.67
C VAL A 277 -83.92 50.43 50.37
N LEU A 278 -83.91 51.38 49.44
CA LEU A 278 -82.96 51.44 48.34
C LEU A 278 -81.87 52.47 48.66
N CYS A 279 -80.66 51.99 48.88
CA CYS A 279 -79.47 52.78 49.10
C CYS A 279 -78.67 52.96 47.81
N ARG A 280 -78.20 54.20 47.60
CA ARG A 280 -77.29 54.58 46.52
C ARG A 280 -76.11 55.34 47.11
N VAL A 281 -74.89 54.87 46.87
CA VAL A 281 -73.66 55.54 47.30
C VAL A 281 -72.95 56.05 46.07
N TYR A 282 -72.73 57.35 46.01
CA TYR A 282 -72.06 58.02 44.90
C TYR A 282 -70.54 58.10 45.18
N ASP A 283 -69.73 58.26 44.13
CA ASP A 283 -68.26 58.37 44.26
C ASP A 283 -67.78 59.57 45.09
N ASP A 284 -68.59 60.61 45.22
CA ASP A 284 -68.33 61.78 46.08
C ASP A 284 -68.66 61.53 47.57
N GLY A 285 -69.08 60.31 47.90
CA GLY A 285 -69.43 59.88 49.26
C GLY A 285 -70.85 60.25 49.69
N ARG A 286 -71.66 60.84 48.80
CA ARG A 286 -73.07 61.09 49.07
C ARG A 286 -73.83 59.77 49.15
N VAL A 287 -74.76 59.67 50.10
CA VAL A 287 -75.63 58.51 50.30
C VAL A 287 -77.08 58.93 50.16
N GLU A 288 -77.78 58.35 49.19
CA GLU A 288 -79.22 58.51 48.99
C GLU A 288 -79.93 57.24 49.48
N VAL A 289 -80.96 57.44 50.29
CA VAL A 289 -81.73 56.39 50.95
C VAL A 289 -83.19 56.64 50.60
N ILE A 290 -83.80 55.70 49.87
CA ILE A 290 -85.20 55.77 49.45
C ILE A 290 -85.95 54.68 50.21
N TYR A 291 -86.97 55.05 50.97
CA TYR A 291 -87.82 54.12 51.70
C TYR A 291 -88.96 53.66 50.79
N ASP A 292 -89.17 52.34 50.70
CA ASP A 292 -90.34 51.78 50.04
C ASP A 292 -91.43 51.57 51.10
N ASP A 293 -92.58 52.25 50.93
CA ASP A 293 -93.79 52.06 51.75
C ASP A 293 -94.43 50.67 51.56
#